data_AF-A0AAU5JCV9-F1
#
_entry.id   AF-A0AAU5JCV9-F1
#
_cell.length_a   1.000
_cell.length_b   1.000
_cell.length_c   1.000
_cell.angle_alpha   90.00
_cell.angle_beta   90.00
_cell.angle_gamma   90.00
#
_symmetry.space_group_name_H-M   'P 1'
#
loop_
_entity.id
_entity.type
_entity.pdbx_description
1 polymer ?
#
loop_
_entity_poly.entity_id
_entity_poly.type
_entity_poly.pdbx_seq_one_letter_code
_entity_poly.pdbx_strand_id
1 'polypeptide(L)'
;MPSRPAAHTKARASVLAALTATVLTVTGTPALALAAPDPGHPLDRAFERAASRFGVPRDLLAAVGYGESRLDGHAGLPSQANGYGVMHLVSNPSNRTLERAAALTGEPLADLRTDTGANILGGAAVLRGYADKLGLDARDRADIDAWYPAVARYSGTGGPAAALYADTVYTFLADGLDALTPDGERISVTGRPVTPDKGSLAAAEPGARSADYPAALWVPADPANFAAGRSATIDKVIIHVTQGSYAGSISWFQNPAAEVSSHYVVRSSDGQITQMVRDSDTAYHARSANSSALGIEHEGFIDDPSWFTDPMYRSSAALTAYLCDRYGIPKDRAHIIGHSEAPGNDHTDPGPNWDWTRYMQLVGGDTGGGTTPDGLSFAAYEVQRSGSTGAQVKAVQQLLNEQGQAAGDADGSFGPATESAVTAYQAAHGLDADGVVGARTWTALLSAGPTTTLREGASGDAVKRLQRALTATLGSSVGIDGSFGPATTTAVRGYQTSRGLTADGVVGPDTWAALRAGR
;
A
#
# COMPACT_ATOMS: atom_id res chain seq x y z
N MET A 1 -7.10 -89.94 7.28
CA MET A 1 -7.25 -89.61 8.71
C MET A 1 -7.37 -88.10 8.85
N PRO A 2 -8.15 -87.59 9.83
CA PRO A 2 -9.32 -86.78 9.53
C PRO A 2 -9.27 -85.31 10.00
N SER A 3 -10.38 -84.60 9.72
CA SER A 3 -11.11 -83.67 10.62
C SER A 3 -10.66 -82.21 10.81
N ARG A 4 -11.56 -81.29 10.39
CA ARG A 4 -11.96 -80.04 11.07
C ARG A 4 -12.03 -80.23 12.60
N PRO A 5 -11.74 -79.24 13.48
CA PRO A 5 -12.74 -78.21 13.87
C PRO A 5 -12.10 -76.82 14.22
N ALA A 6 -12.79 -75.69 14.12
CA ALA A 6 -13.86 -75.11 14.96
C ALA A 6 -13.43 -74.64 16.37
N ALA A 7 -13.43 -73.31 16.52
CA ALA A 7 -14.15 -72.53 17.54
C ALA A 7 -13.80 -72.60 19.05
N HIS A 8 -14.16 -71.47 19.68
CA HIS A 8 -14.62 -71.29 21.07
C HIS A 8 -13.63 -70.86 22.17
N THR A 9 -13.74 -69.56 22.50
CA THR A 9 -14.12 -68.96 23.80
C THR A 9 -13.56 -69.54 25.12
N LYS A 10 -13.09 -68.62 25.98
CA LYS A 10 -13.30 -68.57 27.45
C LYS A 10 -12.85 -67.17 27.91
N ALA A 11 -13.75 -66.23 28.26
CA ALA A 11 -14.53 -66.13 29.50
C ALA A 11 -13.67 -65.92 30.77
N ARG A 12 -13.83 -64.74 31.39
CA ARG A 12 -13.66 -64.38 32.81
C ARG A 12 -13.85 -62.85 32.90
N ALA A 13 -14.52 -62.23 33.86
CA ALA A 13 -15.44 -62.63 34.91
C ALA A 13 -16.07 -61.31 35.40
N SER A 14 -17.36 -61.32 35.68
CA SER A 14 -18.13 -60.19 36.20
C SER A 14 -17.88 -59.99 37.70
N VAL A 15 -17.81 -58.75 38.19
CA VAL A 15 -18.37 -58.35 39.51
C VAL A 15 -18.93 -56.93 39.39
N LEU A 16 -20.05 -56.77 40.09
CA LEU A 16 -21.15 -55.82 40.00
C LEU A 16 -21.10 -54.78 41.13
N ALA A 17 -21.54 -53.55 40.88
CA ALA A 17 -22.23 -52.66 41.83
C ALA A 17 -22.91 -51.53 41.00
N ALA A 18 -24.18 -51.63 40.60
CA ALA A 18 -25.43 -51.35 41.34
C ALA A 18 -25.53 -49.87 41.78
N LEU A 19 -26.28 -49.02 41.06
CA LEU A 19 -27.66 -48.52 41.30
C LEU A 19 -27.54 -46.97 41.40
N THR A 20 -28.33 -46.08 40.80
CA THR A 20 -29.78 -46.01 40.52
C THR A 20 -30.04 -44.96 39.43
N ALA A 21 -31.16 -45.12 38.72
CA ALA A 21 -31.62 -44.24 37.64
C ALA A 21 -32.28 -42.94 38.13
N THR A 22 -32.20 -41.89 37.31
CA THR A 22 -33.31 -40.95 37.15
C THR A 22 -33.41 -40.55 35.69
N VAL A 23 -34.56 -40.87 35.09
CA VAL A 23 -34.96 -40.49 33.73
C VAL A 23 -35.47 -39.05 33.77
N LEU A 24 -34.94 -38.19 32.90
CA LEU A 24 -35.64 -36.98 32.46
C LEU A 24 -35.63 -36.96 30.93
N THR A 25 -36.75 -37.31 30.31
CA THR A 25 -36.97 -37.15 28.88
C THR A 25 -37.26 -35.68 28.58
N VAL A 26 -36.32 -34.99 27.95
CA VAL A 26 -36.57 -33.70 27.30
C VAL A 26 -36.44 -33.91 25.79
N THR A 27 -37.56 -33.81 25.09
CA THR A 27 -37.61 -33.67 23.63
C THR A 27 -37.10 -32.28 23.27
N GLY A 28 -35.82 -32.17 22.93
CA GLY A 28 -35.24 -30.98 22.31
C GLY A 28 -35.09 -31.22 20.81
N THR A 29 -35.75 -30.39 19.99
CA THR A 29 -35.44 -30.22 18.57
C THR A 29 -33.97 -29.84 18.39
N PRO A 30 -33.30 -30.21 17.28
CA PRO A 30 -31.99 -29.66 16.99
C PRO A 30 -32.19 -28.19 16.64
N ALA A 31 -31.89 -27.29 17.59
CA ALA A 31 -31.66 -25.91 17.26
C ALA A 31 -30.41 -25.87 16.38
N LEU A 32 -30.58 -25.50 15.12
CA LEU A 32 -29.49 -24.95 14.31
C LEU A 32 -28.92 -23.79 15.11
N ALA A 33 -27.79 -24.02 15.78
CA ALA A 33 -26.99 -22.94 16.30
C ALA A 33 -26.46 -22.18 15.08
N LEU A 34 -27.19 -21.13 14.67
CA LEU A 34 -26.59 -20.02 13.93
C LEU A 34 -25.41 -19.56 14.77
N ALA A 35 -24.19 -19.81 14.28
CA ALA A 35 -22.99 -19.28 14.88
C ALA A 35 -23.19 -17.77 15.08
N ALA A 36 -23.01 -17.30 16.32
CA ALA A 36 -23.03 -15.88 16.58
C ALA A 36 -21.95 -15.20 15.71
N PRO A 37 -22.20 -14.01 15.15
CA PRO A 37 -21.25 -13.36 14.26
C PRO A 37 -19.95 -13.04 15.02
N ASP A 38 -18.81 -13.50 14.52
CA ASP A 38 -17.48 -13.11 15.01
C ASP A 38 -17.31 -11.58 14.86
N PRO A 39 -17.23 -10.79 15.93
CA PRO A 39 -17.17 -9.33 15.81
C PRO A 39 -15.85 -8.79 15.23
N GLY A 40 -14.83 -9.64 14.98
CA GLY A 40 -13.48 -9.22 14.59
C GLY A 40 -13.27 -8.71 13.15
N HIS A 41 -14.23 -8.93 12.24
CA HIS A 41 -14.07 -8.59 10.80
C HIS A 41 -15.36 -8.03 10.16
N PRO A 42 -15.79 -6.80 10.50
CA PRO A 42 -17.01 -6.21 9.96
C PRO A 42 -16.96 -5.90 8.46
N LEU A 43 -15.83 -5.42 7.93
CA LEU A 43 -15.66 -5.03 6.53
C LEU A 43 -15.58 -6.25 5.61
N ASP A 44 -14.80 -7.27 5.98
CA ASP A 44 -14.68 -8.49 5.20
C ASP A 44 -16.04 -9.16 5.01
N ARG A 45 -16.82 -9.24 6.09
CA ARG A 45 -18.20 -9.75 6.01
C ARG A 45 -19.10 -8.87 5.16
N ALA A 46 -18.87 -7.56 5.09
CA ALA A 46 -19.62 -6.70 4.20
C ALA A 46 -19.36 -7.07 2.73
N PHE A 47 -18.10 -7.32 2.36
CA PHE A 47 -17.74 -7.84 1.05
C PHE A 47 -18.37 -9.20 0.77
N GLU A 48 -18.30 -10.15 1.72
CA GLU A 48 -18.92 -11.47 1.56
C GLU A 48 -20.44 -11.39 1.36
N ARG A 49 -21.14 -10.59 2.18
CA ARG A 49 -22.59 -10.40 2.08
C ARG A 49 -22.98 -9.78 0.74
N ALA A 50 -22.28 -8.74 0.32
CA ALA A 50 -22.55 -8.05 -0.94
C ALA A 50 -22.27 -8.95 -2.16
N ALA A 51 -21.14 -9.66 -2.13
CA ALA A 51 -20.77 -10.66 -3.11
C ALA A 51 -21.84 -11.75 -3.25
N SER A 52 -22.27 -12.35 -2.14
CA SER A 52 -23.29 -13.39 -2.14
C SER A 52 -24.65 -12.89 -2.63
N ARG A 53 -25.06 -11.66 -2.26
CA ARG A 53 -26.37 -11.11 -2.65
C ARG A 53 -26.44 -10.84 -4.15
N PHE A 54 -25.38 -10.30 -4.74
CA PHE A 54 -25.38 -9.86 -6.13
C PHE A 54 -24.67 -10.82 -7.10
N GLY A 55 -24.06 -11.89 -6.58
CA GLY A 55 -23.32 -12.86 -7.38
C GLY A 55 -22.09 -12.24 -8.05
N VAL A 56 -21.43 -11.32 -7.34
CA VAL A 56 -20.13 -10.73 -7.72
C VAL A 56 -19.04 -11.52 -6.97
N PRO A 57 -17.91 -11.91 -7.58
CA PRO A 57 -16.81 -12.51 -6.84
C PRO A 57 -16.32 -11.59 -5.71
N ARG A 58 -16.22 -12.10 -4.47
CA ARG A 58 -15.84 -11.31 -3.29
C ARG A 58 -14.50 -10.60 -3.48
N ASP A 59 -13.52 -11.31 -4.01
CA ASP A 59 -12.18 -10.78 -4.22
C ASP A 59 -12.11 -9.70 -5.30
N LEU A 60 -12.94 -9.82 -6.35
CA LEU A 60 -13.11 -8.76 -7.34
C LEU A 60 -13.68 -7.50 -6.68
N LEU A 61 -14.70 -7.66 -5.84
CA LEU A 61 -15.33 -6.55 -5.15
C LEU A 61 -14.36 -5.87 -4.17
N ALA A 62 -13.56 -6.64 -3.44
CA ALA A 62 -12.52 -6.11 -2.57
C ALA A 62 -11.40 -5.40 -3.36
N ALA A 63 -10.97 -5.95 -4.49
CA ALA A 63 -9.99 -5.32 -5.37
C ALA A 63 -10.49 -3.99 -5.97
N VAL A 64 -11.78 -3.93 -6.34
CA VAL A 64 -12.44 -2.67 -6.75
C VAL A 64 -12.44 -1.68 -5.59
N GLY A 65 -12.90 -2.05 -4.40
CA GLY A 65 -12.91 -1.15 -3.24
C GLY A 65 -11.51 -0.66 -2.85
N TYR A 66 -10.49 -1.50 -3.00
CA TYR A 66 -9.11 -1.10 -2.78
C TYR A 66 -8.62 -0.10 -3.83
N GLY A 67 -8.95 -0.32 -5.11
CA GLY A 67 -8.63 0.61 -6.20
C GLY A 67 -9.39 1.95 -6.13
N GLU A 68 -10.57 1.95 -5.51
CA GLU A 68 -11.40 3.14 -5.36
C GLU A 68 -11.05 3.99 -4.15
N SER A 69 -10.66 3.37 -3.03
CA SER A 69 -10.48 4.14 -1.79
C SER A 69 -9.48 3.53 -0.82
N ARG A 70 -8.68 2.54 -1.24
CA ARG A 70 -7.84 1.75 -0.33
C ARG A 70 -8.63 1.13 0.82
N LEU A 71 -9.92 0.84 0.59
CA LEU A 71 -10.83 0.32 1.60
C LEU A 71 -11.13 1.31 2.74
N ASP A 72 -10.88 2.60 2.52
CA ASP A 72 -11.27 3.68 3.41
C ASP A 72 -12.64 4.25 2.98
N GLY A 73 -13.55 4.41 3.94
CA GLY A 73 -14.85 5.07 3.73
C GLY A 73 -14.79 6.60 3.82
N HIS A 74 -13.63 7.16 4.16
CA HIS A 74 -13.36 8.58 4.37
C HIS A 74 -14.39 9.26 5.29
N ALA A 75 -14.79 8.55 6.35
CA ALA A 75 -15.84 8.96 7.30
C ALA A 75 -17.16 9.43 6.64
N GLY A 76 -17.45 8.96 5.43
CA GLY A 76 -18.63 9.34 4.64
C GLY A 76 -18.57 10.73 4.01
N LEU A 77 -17.42 11.41 4.05
CA LEU A 77 -17.20 12.66 3.36
C LEU A 77 -17.04 12.41 1.85
N PRO A 78 -17.52 13.33 0.99
CA PRO A 78 -17.35 13.20 -0.45
C PRO A 78 -15.91 13.49 -0.88
N SER A 79 -15.46 12.78 -1.90
CA SER A 79 -14.33 13.20 -2.76
C SER A 79 -14.71 14.40 -3.63
N GLN A 80 -13.74 14.98 -4.36
CA GLN A 80 -14.00 16.06 -5.33
C GLN A 80 -15.01 15.68 -6.42
N ALA A 81 -15.03 14.40 -6.81
CA ALA A 81 -16.00 13.90 -7.79
C ALA A 81 -17.43 13.76 -7.21
N ASN A 82 -17.63 14.10 -5.94
CA ASN A 82 -18.82 13.80 -5.16
C ASN A 82 -19.11 12.28 -5.08
N GLY A 83 -18.03 11.50 -4.95
CA GLY A 83 -18.04 10.05 -4.68
C GLY A 83 -17.82 9.73 -3.21
N TYR A 84 -18.47 8.67 -2.71
CA TYR A 84 -18.57 8.36 -1.29
C TYR A 84 -18.21 6.90 -0.97
N GLY A 85 -17.61 6.70 0.21
CA GLY A 85 -17.38 5.40 0.82
C GLY A 85 -16.38 4.50 0.09
N VAL A 86 -16.27 3.25 0.55
CA VAL A 86 -15.29 2.26 0.09
C VAL A 86 -15.36 1.96 -1.41
N MET A 87 -16.55 2.04 -1.99
CA MET A 87 -16.81 1.76 -3.40
C MET A 87 -16.91 3.03 -4.25
N HIS A 88 -16.61 4.20 -3.68
CA HIS A 88 -16.67 5.51 -4.38
C HIS A 88 -17.95 5.70 -5.19
N LEU A 89 -19.11 5.55 -4.55
CA LEU A 89 -20.40 5.73 -5.23
C LEU A 89 -20.63 7.21 -5.54
N VAL A 90 -20.71 7.56 -6.83
CA VAL A 90 -20.66 8.94 -7.34
C VAL A 90 -22.05 9.52 -7.56
N SER A 91 -22.21 10.80 -7.20
CA SER A 91 -23.39 11.61 -7.52
C SER A 91 -22.98 12.94 -8.16
N ASN A 92 -22.82 12.98 -9.48
CA ASN A 92 -22.51 14.19 -10.23
C ASN A 92 -23.20 14.18 -11.61
N PRO A 93 -23.19 15.27 -12.40
CA PRO A 93 -23.92 15.34 -13.67
C PRO A 93 -23.55 14.25 -14.69
N SER A 94 -22.31 13.76 -14.67
CA SER A 94 -21.78 12.75 -15.60
C SER A 94 -21.88 11.31 -15.08
N ASN A 95 -21.88 11.10 -13.76
CA ASN A 95 -21.87 9.78 -13.13
C ASN A 95 -22.81 9.75 -11.92
N ARG A 96 -23.78 8.82 -11.94
CA ARG A 96 -24.87 8.67 -10.96
C ARG A 96 -24.88 7.27 -10.33
N THR A 97 -23.71 6.71 -10.02
CA THR A 97 -23.61 5.37 -9.42
C THR A 97 -24.20 5.30 -8.02
N LEU A 98 -24.20 6.40 -7.26
CA LEU A 98 -24.87 6.48 -5.96
C LEU A 98 -26.39 6.30 -6.06
N GLU A 99 -27.05 7.04 -6.96
CA GLU A 99 -28.50 6.89 -7.16
C GLU A 99 -28.85 5.54 -7.77
N ARG A 100 -27.99 5.03 -8.65
CA ARG A 100 -28.16 3.69 -9.20
C ARG A 100 -28.03 2.61 -8.12
N ALA A 101 -27.08 2.74 -7.20
CA ALA A 101 -26.93 1.86 -6.06
C ALA A 101 -28.19 1.87 -5.19
N ALA A 102 -28.74 3.05 -4.87
CA ALA A 102 -29.99 3.19 -4.12
C ALA A 102 -31.16 2.47 -4.81
N ALA A 103 -31.32 2.68 -6.12
CA ALA A 103 -32.38 2.05 -6.90
C ALA A 103 -32.25 0.52 -6.96
N LEU A 104 -31.03 -0.02 -7.01
CA LEU A 104 -30.78 -1.46 -7.13
C LEU A 104 -30.82 -2.21 -5.78
N THR A 105 -30.44 -1.53 -4.70
CA THR A 105 -30.36 -2.15 -3.36
C THR A 105 -31.61 -1.92 -2.52
N GLY A 106 -32.32 -0.80 -2.75
CA GLY A 106 -33.36 -0.27 -1.88
C GLY A 106 -32.82 0.56 -0.71
N GLU A 107 -31.50 0.72 -0.58
CA GLU A 107 -30.88 1.47 0.52
C GLU A 107 -31.08 2.99 0.35
N PRO A 108 -31.32 3.75 1.44
CA PRO A 108 -31.33 5.21 1.40
C PRO A 108 -30.00 5.80 0.93
N LEU A 109 -30.04 6.93 0.22
CA LEU A 109 -28.84 7.65 -0.21
C LEU A 109 -27.94 8.07 0.97
N ALA A 110 -28.53 8.35 2.14
CA ALA A 110 -27.76 8.71 3.33
C ALA A 110 -26.89 7.52 3.80
N ASP A 111 -27.47 6.33 3.89
CA ASP A 111 -26.78 5.13 4.35
C ASP A 111 -25.69 4.72 3.36
N LEU A 112 -25.95 4.82 2.04
CA LEU A 112 -24.94 4.57 1.01
C LEU A 112 -23.75 5.53 1.08
N ARG A 113 -23.88 6.71 1.70
CA ARG A 113 -22.78 7.67 1.88
C ARG A 113 -21.96 7.36 3.13
N THR A 114 -22.60 7.01 4.23
CA THR A 114 -21.96 6.98 5.56
C THR A 114 -21.79 5.59 6.15
N ASP A 115 -22.61 4.61 5.75
CA ASP A 115 -22.48 3.23 6.21
C ASP A 115 -21.64 2.42 5.22
N THR A 116 -20.50 1.92 5.71
CA THR A 116 -19.55 1.16 4.88
C THR A 116 -20.16 -0.12 4.31
N GLY A 117 -21.03 -0.80 5.07
CA GLY A 117 -21.68 -2.02 4.62
C GLY A 117 -22.68 -1.77 3.49
N ALA A 118 -23.52 -0.74 3.63
CA ALA A 118 -24.45 -0.29 2.61
C ALA A 118 -23.71 0.18 1.36
N ASN A 119 -22.61 0.92 1.52
CA ASN A 119 -21.80 1.38 0.40
C ASN A 119 -21.21 0.20 -0.42
N ILE A 120 -20.65 -0.81 0.24
CA ILE A 120 -20.14 -2.04 -0.41
C ILE A 120 -21.27 -2.80 -1.11
N LEU A 121 -22.42 -2.91 -0.45
CA LEU A 121 -23.62 -3.50 -1.02
C LEU A 121 -24.07 -2.77 -2.30
N GLY A 122 -24.05 -1.44 -2.27
CA GLY A 122 -24.36 -0.56 -3.40
C GLY A 122 -23.38 -0.74 -4.56
N GLY A 123 -22.07 -0.81 -4.28
CA GLY A 123 -21.05 -1.06 -5.29
C GLY A 123 -21.23 -2.42 -5.98
N ALA A 124 -21.49 -3.48 -5.20
CA ALA A 124 -21.78 -4.80 -5.74
C ALA A 124 -23.03 -4.80 -6.63
N ALA A 125 -24.09 -4.10 -6.21
CA ALA A 125 -25.31 -3.97 -6.99
C ALA A 125 -25.07 -3.27 -8.34
N VAL A 126 -24.29 -2.19 -8.33
CA VAL A 126 -23.93 -1.44 -9.54
C VAL A 126 -23.11 -2.32 -10.50
N LEU A 127 -22.08 -3.01 -10.02
CA LEU A 127 -21.28 -3.96 -10.81
C LEU A 127 -22.17 -5.05 -11.42
N ARG A 128 -23.02 -5.66 -10.61
CA ARG A 128 -23.98 -6.67 -11.08
C ARG A 128 -24.92 -6.11 -12.16
N GLY A 129 -25.42 -4.91 -11.97
CA GLY A 129 -26.24 -4.22 -12.97
C GLY A 129 -25.49 -3.87 -14.26
N TYR A 130 -24.16 -3.80 -14.26
CA TYR A 130 -23.36 -3.70 -15.49
C TYR A 130 -23.17 -5.07 -16.14
N ALA A 131 -22.85 -6.10 -15.36
CA ALA A 131 -22.75 -7.48 -15.84
C ALA A 131 -24.06 -7.94 -16.51
N ASP A 132 -25.22 -7.64 -15.91
CA ASP A 132 -26.53 -7.98 -16.50
C ASP A 132 -26.78 -7.27 -17.84
N LYS A 133 -26.35 -6.00 -17.97
CA LYS A 133 -26.45 -5.25 -19.24
C LYS A 133 -25.52 -5.79 -20.32
N LEU A 134 -24.44 -6.45 -19.93
CA LEU A 134 -23.47 -7.08 -20.81
C LEU A 134 -23.88 -8.50 -21.22
N GLY A 135 -24.95 -9.07 -20.65
CA GLY A 135 -25.43 -10.42 -20.99
C GLY A 135 -24.90 -11.53 -20.08
N LEU A 136 -23.97 -11.21 -19.18
CA LEU A 136 -23.76 -11.77 -17.84
C LEU A 136 -24.60 -12.97 -17.38
N ASP A 137 -24.36 -14.21 -17.81
CA ASP A 137 -25.10 -15.34 -17.23
C ASP A 137 -24.50 -15.78 -15.86
N ALA A 138 -25.11 -16.78 -15.20
CA ALA A 138 -24.64 -17.22 -13.88
C ALA A 138 -23.28 -17.95 -13.92
N ARG A 139 -22.94 -18.61 -15.03
CA ARG A 139 -21.64 -19.25 -15.25
C ARG A 139 -20.59 -18.20 -15.56
N ASP A 140 -20.91 -17.25 -16.44
CA ASP A 140 -20.00 -16.13 -16.76
C ASP A 140 -19.66 -15.36 -15.48
N ARG A 141 -20.65 -15.04 -14.64
CA ARG A 141 -20.42 -14.33 -13.38
C ARG A 141 -19.59 -15.11 -12.35
N ALA A 142 -19.53 -16.43 -12.45
CA ALA A 142 -18.66 -17.25 -11.60
C ALA A 142 -17.20 -17.21 -12.05
N ASP A 143 -16.95 -16.86 -13.32
CA ASP A 143 -15.62 -16.59 -13.86
C ASP A 143 -15.22 -15.15 -13.59
N ILE A 144 -14.13 -14.94 -12.84
CA ILE A 144 -13.65 -13.60 -12.52
C ILE A 144 -13.18 -12.85 -13.76
N ASP A 145 -12.71 -13.54 -14.80
CA ASP A 145 -12.16 -12.91 -16.00
C ASP A 145 -13.24 -12.27 -16.88
N ALA A 146 -14.47 -12.79 -16.84
CA ALA A 146 -15.61 -12.25 -17.57
C ALA A 146 -16.07 -10.86 -17.05
N TRP A 147 -15.70 -10.49 -15.82
CA TRP A 147 -16.14 -9.23 -15.20
C TRP A 147 -15.43 -7.99 -15.75
N TYR A 148 -14.36 -8.13 -16.53
CA TYR A 148 -13.52 -7.02 -16.94
C TYR A 148 -14.29 -5.86 -17.58
N PRO A 149 -15.24 -6.07 -18.52
CA PRO A 149 -15.99 -4.98 -19.11
C PRO A 149 -16.97 -4.31 -18.12
N ALA A 150 -17.45 -5.05 -17.12
CA ALA A 150 -18.30 -4.50 -16.06
C ALA A 150 -17.50 -3.61 -15.11
N VAL A 151 -16.28 -4.03 -14.75
CA VAL A 151 -15.32 -3.25 -13.96
C VAL A 151 -14.89 -2.01 -14.73
N ALA A 152 -14.52 -2.14 -16.00
CA ALA A 152 -14.15 -1.00 -16.84
C ALA A 152 -15.29 0.04 -16.92
N ARG A 153 -16.54 -0.40 -16.97
CA ARG A 153 -17.70 0.50 -16.95
C ARG A 153 -17.95 1.15 -15.59
N TYR A 154 -17.45 0.56 -14.50
CA TYR A 154 -17.60 1.08 -13.16
C TYR A 154 -16.88 2.41 -12.96
N SER A 155 -15.74 2.62 -13.64
CA SER A 155 -14.96 3.88 -13.61
C SER A 155 -15.75 5.13 -14.02
N GLY A 156 -16.89 4.95 -14.71
CA GLY A 156 -17.66 6.04 -15.30
C GLY A 156 -17.04 6.63 -16.57
N THR A 157 -15.93 6.06 -17.07
CA THR A 157 -15.22 6.50 -18.28
C THR A 157 -15.39 5.51 -19.44
N GLY A 158 -14.87 5.89 -20.62
CA GLY A 158 -14.81 5.02 -21.80
C GLY A 158 -13.39 4.89 -22.36
N GLY A 159 -13.21 3.96 -23.30
CA GLY A 159 -11.96 3.81 -24.04
C GLY A 159 -10.76 3.46 -23.14
N PRO A 160 -9.56 4.02 -23.42
CA PRO A 160 -8.33 3.69 -22.68
C PRO A 160 -8.40 3.95 -21.17
N ALA A 161 -9.14 4.98 -20.73
CA ALA A 161 -9.30 5.29 -19.31
C ALA A 161 -10.05 4.17 -18.55
N ALA A 162 -11.11 3.64 -19.16
CA ALA A 162 -11.88 2.53 -18.62
C ALA A 162 -11.05 1.23 -18.57
N ALA A 163 -10.25 1.00 -19.62
CA ALA A 163 -9.34 -0.15 -19.67
C ALA A 163 -8.23 -0.04 -18.61
N LEU A 164 -7.63 1.14 -18.42
CA LEU A 164 -6.62 1.38 -17.39
C LEU A 164 -7.17 1.11 -15.97
N TYR A 165 -8.39 1.55 -15.71
CA TYR A 165 -9.07 1.27 -14.44
C TYR A 165 -9.21 -0.24 -14.20
N ALA A 166 -9.76 -0.96 -15.17
CA ALA A 166 -9.95 -2.40 -15.06
C ALA A 166 -8.60 -3.14 -14.95
N ASP A 167 -7.60 -2.76 -15.75
CA ASP A 167 -6.25 -3.35 -15.66
C ASP A 167 -5.63 -3.19 -14.27
N THR A 168 -5.89 -2.07 -13.59
CA THR A 168 -5.44 -1.84 -12.22
C THR A 168 -6.10 -2.82 -11.24
N VAL A 169 -7.42 -2.98 -11.31
CA VAL A 169 -8.15 -3.95 -10.47
C VAL A 169 -7.66 -5.38 -10.72
N TYR A 170 -7.43 -5.75 -11.98
CA TYR A 170 -6.94 -7.08 -12.33
C TYR A 170 -5.49 -7.30 -11.92
N THR A 171 -4.67 -6.25 -11.80
CA THR A 171 -3.32 -6.35 -11.21
C THR A 171 -3.41 -6.73 -9.73
N PHE A 172 -4.32 -6.12 -8.96
CA PHE A 172 -4.54 -6.52 -7.55
C PHE A 172 -5.04 -7.96 -7.42
N LEU A 173 -5.83 -8.45 -8.37
CA LEU A 173 -6.24 -9.86 -8.41
C LEU A 173 -5.09 -10.80 -8.76
N ALA A 174 -4.22 -10.36 -9.68
CA ALA A 174 -3.05 -11.11 -10.13
C ALA A 174 -2.04 -11.32 -9.00
N ASP A 175 -1.63 -10.20 -8.40
CA ASP A 175 -0.57 -10.15 -7.39
C ASP A 175 -1.09 -10.56 -6.00
N GLY A 176 -2.39 -10.40 -5.79
CA GLY A 176 -3.01 -10.49 -4.48
C GLY A 176 -2.95 -9.15 -3.74
N LEU A 177 -3.73 -9.07 -2.67
CA LEU A 177 -3.82 -7.91 -1.81
C LEU A 177 -3.71 -8.36 -0.35
N ASP A 178 -2.95 -7.65 0.46
CA ASP A 178 -3.05 -7.73 1.92
C ASP A 178 -3.03 -6.30 2.47
N ALA A 179 -4.20 -5.80 2.85
CA ALA A 179 -4.41 -4.41 3.25
C ALA A 179 -4.97 -4.32 4.66
N LEU A 180 -4.51 -3.32 5.41
CA LEU A 180 -5.15 -2.91 6.66
C LEU A 180 -6.08 -1.73 6.37
N THR A 181 -7.30 -1.81 6.87
CA THR A 181 -8.23 -0.68 6.87
C THR A 181 -7.76 0.35 7.90
N PRO A 182 -8.28 1.60 7.85
CA PRO A 182 -8.01 2.60 8.88
C PRO A 182 -8.31 2.11 10.31
N ASP A 183 -9.31 1.24 10.46
CA ASP A 183 -9.71 0.64 11.74
C ASP A 183 -8.87 -0.59 12.14
N GLY A 184 -7.85 -0.94 11.35
CA GLY A 184 -6.92 -2.05 11.61
C GLY A 184 -7.45 -3.43 11.23
N GLU A 185 -8.60 -3.51 10.54
CA GLU A 185 -9.09 -4.77 9.99
C GLU A 185 -8.25 -5.18 8.78
N ARG A 186 -7.85 -6.45 8.71
CA ARG A 186 -7.12 -6.97 7.57
C ARG A 186 -8.06 -7.49 6.50
N ILE A 187 -7.91 -6.99 5.28
CA ILE A 187 -8.59 -7.48 4.08
C ILE A 187 -7.54 -8.07 3.15
N SER A 188 -7.66 -9.36 2.88
CA SER A 188 -6.76 -10.06 1.97
C SER A 188 -7.49 -10.56 0.73
N VAL A 189 -6.80 -10.56 -0.41
CA VAL A 189 -7.18 -11.22 -1.66
C VAL A 189 -6.03 -12.14 -2.03
N THR A 190 -6.30 -13.43 -2.20
CA THR A 190 -5.27 -14.36 -2.66
C THR A 190 -4.95 -14.10 -4.13
N GLY A 191 -3.67 -13.82 -4.42
CA GLY A 191 -3.19 -13.65 -5.78
C GLY A 191 -3.41 -14.90 -6.63
N ARG A 192 -3.85 -14.70 -7.87
CA ARG A 192 -4.13 -15.80 -8.81
C ARG A 192 -3.80 -15.36 -10.24
N PRO A 193 -3.37 -16.26 -11.14
CA PRO A 193 -3.32 -15.94 -12.56
C PRO A 193 -4.70 -15.47 -13.06
N VAL A 194 -4.73 -14.34 -13.78
CA VAL A 194 -5.95 -13.79 -14.41
C VAL A 194 -5.73 -13.63 -15.91
N THR A 195 -6.79 -13.85 -16.68
CA THR A 195 -6.83 -13.70 -18.14
C THR A 195 -8.06 -12.90 -18.54
N PRO A 196 -8.14 -11.61 -18.19
CA PRO A 196 -9.36 -10.82 -18.32
C PRO A 196 -9.91 -10.81 -19.75
N ASP A 197 -11.21 -11.06 -19.88
CA ASP A 197 -11.92 -10.88 -21.15
C ASP A 197 -12.15 -9.39 -21.42
N LYS A 198 -11.18 -8.77 -22.08
CA LYS A 198 -11.23 -7.34 -22.39
C LYS A 198 -12.32 -6.97 -23.41
N GLY A 199 -12.91 -7.94 -24.13
CA GLY A 199 -13.91 -7.67 -25.16
C GLY A 199 -13.50 -6.54 -26.13
N SER A 200 -14.37 -5.54 -26.33
CA SER A 200 -14.08 -4.38 -27.18
C SER A 200 -12.97 -3.47 -26.65
N LEU A 201 -12.63 -3.56 -25.36
CA LEU A 201 -11.54 -2.80 -24.75
C LEU A 201 -10.17 -3.43 -25.01
N ALA A 202 -10.10 -4.64 -25.58
CA ALA A 202 -8.83 -5.23 -26.02
C ALA A 202 -8.09 -4.35 -27.04
N ALA A 203 -8.84 -3.59 -27.85
CA ALA A 203 -8.29 -2.66 -28.83
C ALA A 203 -8.02 -1.26 -28.24
N ALA A 204 -8.52 -0.96 -27.04
CA ALA A 204 -8.21 0.27 -26.35
C ALA A 204 -6.82 0.10 -25.73
N GLU A 205 -5.76 0.49 -26.46
CA GLU A 205 -4.38 0.50 -25.96
C GLU A 205 -4.29 1.37 -24.70
N PRO A 206 -4.20 0.81 -23.47
CA PRO A 206 -3.94 1.60 -22.26
C PRO A 206 -2.46 2.02 -22.20
N GLY A 207 -1.68 1.74 -23.26
CA GLY A 207 -0.22 1.79 -23.28
C GLY A 207 0.38 2.89 -24.15
N ALA A 208 -0.41 3.83 -24.70
CA ALA A 208 0.18 5.00 -25.34
C ALA A 208 1.05 5.71 -24.30
N ARG A 209 2.35 5.74 -24.53
CA ARG A 209 3.28 6.44 -23.64
C ARG A 209 3.19 7.93 -23.89
N SER A 210 3.33 8.70 -22.82
CA SER A 210 3.48 10.14 -22.92
C SER A 210 4.69 10.47 -23.81
N ALA A 211 4.53 11.46 -24.70
CA ALA A 211 5.62 11.98 -25.52
C ALA A 211 6.52 12.94 -24.72
N ASP A 212 5.98 13.53 -23.64
CA ASP A 212 6.69 14.51 -22.81
C ASP A 212 7.49 13.80 -21.71
N TYR A 213 6.93 12.75 -21.10
CA TYR A 213 7.59 11.91 -20.10
C TYR A 213 7.33 10.41 -20.39
N PRO A 214 8.24 9.72 -21.12
CA PRO A 214 7.98 8.36 -21.65
C PRO A 214 7.60 7.28 -20.63
N ALA A 215 7.92 7.46 -19.35
CA ALA A 215 7.52 6.51 -18.30
C ALA A 215 6.02 6.63 -17.93
N ALA A 216 5.37 7.77 -18.21
CA ALA A 216 3.94 7.94 -17.99
C ALA A 216 3.10 7.32 -19.11
N LEU A 217 1.90 6.88 -18.74
CA LEU A 217 0.82 6.60 -19.67
C LEU A 217 0.23 7.92 -20.20
N TRP A 218 -0.44 7.87 -21.34
CA TRP A 218 -1.14 9.00 -21.94
C TRP A 218 -2.65 8.73 -21.97
N VAL A 219 -3.40 9.53 -21.20
CA VAL A 219 -4.87 9.50 -21.19
C VAL A 219 -5.35 10.96 -21.15
N PRO A 220 -5.77 11.55 -22.28
CA PRO A 220 -6.03 12.98 -22.34
C PRO A 220 -7.23 13.39 -21.45
N ALA A 221 -7.09 14.56 -20.83
CA ALA A 221 -8.20 15.32 -20.26
C ALA A 221 -9.14 15.81 -21.37
N ASP A 222 -10.37 16.18 -21.00
CA ASP A 222 -11.31 16.79 -21.95
C ASP A 222 -10.78 18.15 -22.43
N PRO A 223 -10.86 18.49 -23.73
CA PRO A 223 -10.43 19.80 -24.26
C PRO A 223 -11.11 21.02 -23.61
N ALA A 224 -12.24 20.87 -22.92
CA ALA A 224 -12.87 21.94 -22.15
C ALA A 224 -12.10 22.28 -20.86
N ASN A 225 -11.26 21.37 -20.37
CA ASN A 225 -10.60 21.45 -19.06
C ASN A 225 -9.16 21.97 -19.13
N PHE A 226 -8.67 22.41 -20.29
CA PHE A 226 -7.36 23.03 -20.45
C PHE A 226 -7.35 24.00 -21.64
N ALA A 227 -6.34 24.86 -21.73
CA ALA A 227 -6.13 25.72 -22.89
C ALA A 227 -4.96 25.21 -23.73
N ALA A 228 -5.13 25.15 -25.05
CA ALA A 228 -4.04 24.82 -25.95
C ALA A 228 -2.97 25.91 -25.95
N GLY A 229 -1.70 25.51 -25.86
CA GLY A 229 -0.56 26.42 -25.73
C GLY A 229 -0.37 26.99 -24.32
N ARG A 230 0.68 27.80 -24.17
CA ARG A 230 0.98 28.57 -22.94
C ARG A 230 1.23 30.02 -23.26
N SER A 231 0.85 30.90 -22.33
CA SER A 231 1.11 32.33 -22.39
C SER A 231 2.33 32.77 -21.57
N ALA A 232 2.93 31.86 -20.80
CA ALA A 232 4.11 32.11 -19.98
C ALA A 232 5.11 30.95 -20.08
N THR A 233 6.38 31.22 -19.78
CA THR A 233 7.42 30.20 -19.65
C THR A 233 7.14 29.31 -18.45
N ILE A 234 7.41 28.02 -18.59
CA ILE A 234 7.34 27.07 -17.47
C ILE A 234 8.47 27.38 -16.49
N ASP A 235 8.11 27.74 -15.26
CA ASP A 235 9.08 28.09 -14.21
C ASP A 235 8.83 27.37 -12.89
N LYS A 236 7.74 26.59 -12.77
CA LYS A 236 7.33 25.94 -11.52
C LYS A 236 6.75 24.54 -11.74
N VAL A 237 6.89 23.71 -10.72
CA VAL A 237 6.13 22.47 -10.53
C VAL A 237 5.25 22.64 -9.30
N ILE A 238 3.97 22.33 -9.42
CA ILE A 238 3.01 22.43 -8.31
C ILE A 238 2.52 21.04 -7.95
N ILE A 239 2.69 20.67 -6.69
CA ILE A 239 2.27 19.40 -6.10
C ILE A 239 0.88 19.57 -5.50
N HIS A 240 -0.03 18.68 -5.91
CA HIS A 240 -1.42 18.62 -5.46
C HIS A 240 -1.73 17.26 -4.85
N VAL A 241 -2.77 17.21 -4.03
CA VAL A 241 -3.41 15.97 -3.56
C VAL A 241 -4.88 16.02 -3.96
N THR A 242 -5.35 14.97 -4.62
CA THR A 242 -6.62 14.97 -5.36
C THR A 242 -7.87 14.98 -4.48
N GLN A 243 -7.77 14.55 -3.21
CA GLN A 243 -8.91 14.23 -2.34
C GLN A 243 -9.81 13.14 -2.98
N GLY A 244 -9.17 12.10 -3.50
CA GLY A 244 -9.84 10.99 -4.18
C GLY A 244 -8.87 10.00 -4.84
N SER A 245 -9.43 9.05 -5.58
CA SER A 245 -8.66 7.98 -6.23
C SER A 245 -7.94 8.42 -7.50
N TYR A 246 -6.95 7.64 -7.91
CA TYR A 246 -6.20 7.81 -9.15
C TYR A 246 -7.14 7.79 -10.36
N ALA A 247 -7.99 6.78 -10.43
CA ALA A 247 -8.94 6.63 -11.52
C ALA A 247 -10.08 7.65 -11.46
N GLY A 248 -10.55 8.00 -10.25
CA GLY A 248 -11.53 9.05 -10.04
C GLY A 248 -11.03 10.40 -10.55
N SER A 249 -9.74 10.70 -10.33
CA SER A 249 -9.11 11.94 -10.82
C SER A 249 -9.02 11.97 -12.34
N ILE A 250 -8.61 10.87 -12.97
CA ILE A 250 -8.58 10.73 -14.43
C ILE A 250 -9.99 10.91 -15.01
N SER A 251 -10.99 10.24 -14.42
CA SER A 251 -12.39 10.36 -14.82
C SER A 251 -12.90 11.80 -14.70
N TRP A 252 -12.56 12.48 -13.60
CA TRP A 252 -12.96 13.86 -13.36
C TRP A 252 -12.38 14.83 -14.40
N PHE A 253 -11.10 14.68 -14.77
CA PHE A 253 -10.48 15.53 -15.79
C PHE A 253 -10.98 15.24 -17.21
N GLN A 254 -11.68 14.13 -17.44
CA GLN A 254 -12.39 13.82 -18.68
C GLN A 254 -13.84 14.31 -18.69
N ASN A 255 -14.35 14.85 -17.58
CA ASN A 255 -15.67 15.45 -17.54
C ASN A 255 -15.59 16.92 -18.02
N PRO A 256 -16.21 17.30 -19.14
CA PRO A 256 -16.14 18.67 -19.65
C PRO A 256 -16.80 19.71 -18.72
N ALA A 257 -17.62 19.28 -17.76
CA ALA A 257 -18.22 20.16 -16.75
C ALA A 257 -17.33 20.35 -15.51
N ALA A 258 -16.17 19.69 -15.44
CA ALA A 258 -15.26 19.83 -14.30
C ALA A 258 -14.54 21.18 -14.31
N GLU A 259 -14.20 21.69 -15.50
CA GLU A 259 -13.43 22.93 -15.70
C GLU A 259 -12.09 22.96 -14.95
N VAL A 260 -11.52 21.78 -14.66
CA VAL A 260 -10.25 21.56 -13.97
C VAL A 260 -9.47 20.40 -14.58
N SER A 261 -8.15 20.47 -14.53
CA SER A 261 -7.24 19.40 -14.99
C SER A 261 -5.84 19.57 -14.41
N SER A 262 -5.04 18.51 -14.43
CA SER A 262 -3.60 18.58 -14.19
C SER A 262 -2.80 18.00 -15.37
N HIS A 263 -1.50 18.24 -15.39
CA HIS A 263 -0.64 17.66 -16.43
C HIS A 263 -0.42 16.17 -16.13
N TYR A 264 -0.22 15.80 -14.87
CA TYR A 264 0.08 14.44 -14.44
C TYR A 264 -0.75 14.03 -13.21
N VAL A 265 -1.08 12.74 -13.12
CA VAL A 265 -1.68 12.09 -11.95
C VAL A 265 -0.79 10.92 -11.53
N VAL A 266 -0.53 10.76 -10.23
CA VAL A 266 0.33 9.72 -9.64
C VAL A 266 -0.50 8.81 -8.73
N ARG A 267 -0.42 7.50 -8.98
CA ARG A 267 -1.09 6.48 -8.17
C ARG A 267 -0.30 6.19 -6.91
N SER A 268 -1.02 6.05 -5.81
CA SER A 268 -0.44 5.82 -4.50
C SER A 268 0.13 4.41 -4.33
N SER A 269 -0.44 3.38 -4.96
CA SER A 269 -0.07 1.98 -4.66
C SER A 269 1.29 1.57 -5.19
N ASP A 270 1.64 2.05 -6.38
CA ASP A 270 2.81 1.61 -7.13
C ASP A 270 3.55 2.76 -7.83
N GLY A 271 3.07 4.00 -7.68
CA GLY A 271 3.67 5.17 -8.30
C GLY A 271 3.38 5.32 -9.79
N GLN A 272 2.41 4.58 -10.36
CA GLN A 272 2.08 4.73 -11.78
C GLN A 272 1.66 6.17 -12.12
N ILE A 273 2.22 6.70 -13.20
CA ILE A 273 1.98 8.07 -13.66
C ILE A 273 1.16 8.05 -14.95
N THR A 274 0.11 8.87 -15.00
CA THR A 274 -0.62 9.17 -16.23
C THR A 274 -0.50 10.66 -16.53
N GLN A 275 -0.08 11.00 -17.74
CA GLN A 275 -0.14 12.36 -18.28
C GLN A 275 -1.51 12.58 -18.94
N MET A 276 -2.13 13.72 -18.63
CA MET A 276 -3.46 14.08 -19.10
C MET A 276 -3.52 15.36 -19.94
N VAL A 277 -2.60 16.29 -19.70
CA VAL A 277 -2.44 17.51 -20.51
C VAL A 277 -0.98 17.58 -20.96
N ARG A 278 -0.75 17.95 -22.22
CA ARG A 278 0.61 18.11 -22.75
C ARG A 278 1.33 19.21 -21.99
N ASP A 279 2.64 19.07 -21.81
CA ASP A 279 3.42 20.13 -21.16
C ASP A 279 3.36 21.46 -21.94
N SER A 280 3.13 21.39 -23.26
CA SER A 280 2.97 22.55 -24.14
C SER A 280 1.63 23.27 -23.99
N ASP A 281 0.67 22.68 -23.28
CA ASP A 281 -0.66 23.22 -23.04
C ASP A 281 -0.79 23.69 -21.58
N THR A 282 -1.84 24.45 -21.29
CA THR A 282 -2.10 25.02 -19.97
C THR A 282 -3.22 24.26 -19.27
N ALA A 283 -2.89 23.33 -18.38
CA ALA A 283 -3.87 22.67 -17.51
C ALA A 283 -4.47 23.63 -16.47
N TYR A 284 -5.69 23.34 -16.01
CA TYR A 284 -6.43 24.18 -15.06
C TYR A 284 -6.33 23.63 -13.63
N HIS A 285 -5.22 23.89 -12.94
CA HIS A 285 -4.94 23.31 -11.61
C HIS A 285 -4.61 24.31 -10.49
N ALA A 286 -4.14 25.52 -10.79
CA ALA A 286 -3.63 26.49 -9.82
C ALA A 286 -3.95 27.94 -10.19
N ARG A 287 -5.13 28.18 -10.77
CA ARG A 287 -5.67 29.51 -11.09
C ARG A 287 -4.65 30.39 -11.85
N SER A 288 -4.14 31.45 -11.20
CA SER A 288 -3.21 32.42 -11.80
C SER A 288 -1.86 31.80 -12.17
N ALA A 289 -1.46 30.71 -11.52
CA ALA A 289 -0.21 30.01 -11.79
C ALA A 289 -0.28 29.02 -12.97
N ASN A 290 -1.48 28.74 -13.52
CA ASN A 290 -1.66 27.77 -14.60
C ASN A 290 -0.70 27.99 -15.78
N SER A 291 -0.56 29.25 -16.21
CA SER A 291 0.22 29.58 -17.40
C SER A 291 1.72 29.24 -17.28
N SER A 292 2.31 29.30 -16.08
CA SER A 292 3.75 29.10 -15.85
C SER A 292 4.11 27.82 -15.08
N ALA A 293 3.13 27.02 -14.66
CA ALA A 293 3.37 25.86 -13.82
C ALA A 293 2.92 24.52 -14.42
N LEU A 294 3.65 23.46 -14.10
CA LEU A 294 3.23 22.07 -14.34
C LEU A 294 2.64 21.48 -13.06
N GLY A 295 1.33 21.20 -13.06
CA GLY A 295 0.63 20.54 -11.96
C GLY A 295 0.74 19.01 -11.97
N ILE A 296 1.08 18.43 -10.81
CA ILE A 296 1.12 16.98 -10.55
C ILE A 296 0.15 16.66 -9.41
N GLU A 297 -0.85 15.84 -9.71
CA GLU A 297 -1.88 15.37 -8.78
C GLU A 297 -1.50 14.03 -8.15
N HIS A 298 -1.62 13.92 -6.83
CA HIS A 298 -1.34 12.69 -6.10
C HIS A 298 -2.63 12.12 -5.53
N GLU A 299 -2.92 10.87 -5.87
CA GLU A 299 -4.05 10.14 -5.30
C GLU A 299 -3.99 10.13 -3.77
N GLY A 300 -5.11 10.44 -3.12
CA GLY A 300 -5.28 10.28 -1.68
C GLY A 300 -5.97 11.47 -1.01
N PHE A 301 -5.88 11.50 0.32
CA PHE A 301 -6.50 12.51 1.17
C PHE A 301 -5.45 13.18 2.06
N ILE A 302 -5.52 14.50 2.21
CA ILE A 302 -4.47 15.28 2.90
C ILE A 302 -4.35 14.98 4.40
N ASP A 303 -5.42 14.46 5.00
CA ASP A 303 -5.55 14.14 6.42
C ASP A 303 -5.12 12.71 6.77
N ASP A 304 -4.89 11.85 5.77
CA ASP A 304 -4.42 10.48 5.96
C ASP A 304 -3.01 10.26 5.37
N PRO A 305 -1.97 10.17 6.21
CA PRO A 305 -0.60 9.95 5.75
C PRO A 305 -0.36 8.58 5.10
N SER A 306 -1.27 7.60 5.26
CA SER A 306 -1.13 6.26 4.67
C SER A 306 -1.10 6.29 3.13
N TRP A 307 -1.68 7.33 2.52
CA TRP A 307 -1.68 7.54 1.07
C TRP A 307 -0.33 7.98 0.52
N PHE A 308 0.56 8.57 1.33
CA PHE A 308 1.85 9.06 0.86
C PHE A 308 2.93 7.98 0.91
N THR A 309 2.76 7.00 0.02
CA THR A 309 3.62 5.81 -0.03
C THR A 309 4.99 6.11 -0.64
N ASP A 310 5.95 5.21 -0.39
CA ASP A 310 7.26 5.30 -1.01
C ASP A 310 7.26 5.23 -2.55
N PRO A 311 6.51 4.31 -3.20
CA PRO A 311 6.37 4.31 -4.66
C PRO A 311 5.86 5.63 -5.23
N MET A 312 4.88 6.26 -4.56
CA MET A 312 4.36 7.57 -4.96
C MET A 312 5.44 8.65 -4.89
N TYR A 313 6.10 8.81 -3.74
CA TYR A 313 7.15 9.81 -3.55
C TYR A 313 8.26 9.66 -4.57
N ARG A 314 8.75 8.43 -4.80
CA ARG A 314 9.83 8.15 -5.74
C ARG A 314 9.44 8.46 -7.18
N SER A 315 8.27 8.01 -7.62
CA SER A 315 7.82 8.21 -9.00
C SER A 315 7.53 9.68 -9.29
N SER A 316 6.85 10.36 -8.36
CA SER A 316 6.60 11.80 -8.44
C SER A 316 7.88 12.62 -8.43
N ALA A 317 8.83 12.30 -7.54
CA ALA A 317 10.10 13.01 -7.48
C ALA A 317 10.94 12.80 -8.75
N ALA A 318 10.94 11.61 -9.33
CA ALA A 318 11.60 11.33 -10.61
C ALA A 318 10.97 12.14 -11.76
N LEU A 319 9.64 12.23 -11.80
CA LEU A 319 8.93 13.11 -12.74
C LEU A 319 9.31 14.58 -12.52
N THR A 320 9.25 15.09 -11.30
CA THR A 320 9.60 16.47 -10.98
C THR A 320 11.05 16.79 -11.34
N ALA A 321 12.00 15.90 -11.03
CA ALA A 321 13.39 16.05 -11.43
C ALA A 321 13.54 16.14 -12.96
N TYR A 322 12.85 15.26 -13.69
CA TYR A 322 12.82 15.27 -15.15
C TYR A 322 12.27 16.59 -15.71
N LEU A 323 11.15 17.08 -15.18
CA LEU A 323 10.54 18.35 -15.60
C LEU A 323 11.45 19.54 -15.28
N CYS A 324 12.09 19.54 -14.11
CA CYS A 324 13.07 20.55 -13.74
C CYS A 324 14.24 20.59 -14.72
N ASP A 325 14.82 19.43 -15.05
CA ASP A 325 15.94 19.34 -15.98
C ASP A 325 15.53 19.74 -17.41
N ARG A 326 14.32 19.36 -17.84
CA ARG A 326 13.79 19.68 -19.16
C ARG A 326 13.51 21.17 -19.37
N TYR A 327 12.95 21.84 -18.36
CA TYR A 327 12.53 23.25 -18.47
C TYR A 327 13.48 24.23 -17.78
N GLY A 328 14.58 23.75 -17.17
CA GLY A 328 15.55 24.60 -16.49
C GLY A 328 15.03 25.18 -15.17
N ILE A 329 14.12 24.48 -14.50
CA ILE A 329 13.53 24.91 -13.22
C ILE A 329 14.51 24.55 -12.09
N PRO A 330 14.90 25.50 -11.21
CA PRO A 330 15.70 25.18 -10.04
C PRO A 330 15.01 24.15 -9.12
N LYS A 331 15.76 23.14 -8.67
CA LYS A 331 15.27 22.07 -7.79
C LYS A 331 15.22 22.55 -6.32
N ASP A 332 14.45 23.59 -6.05
CA ASP A 332 14.30 24.21 -4.73
C ASP A 332 12.82 24.46 -4.38
N ARG A 333 12.56 24.86 -3.13
CA ARG A 333 11.22 25.13 -2.61
C ARG A 333 10.60 26.44 -3.08
N ALA A 334 11.33 27.28 -3.81
CA ALA A 334 10.75 28.47 -4.43
C ALA A 334 10.08 28.14 -5.79
N HIS A 335 10.48 27.04 -6.41
CA HIS A 335 10.00 26.62 -7.74
C HIS A 335 9.22 25.30 -7.74
N ILE A 336 9.53 24.40 -6.80
CA ILE A 336 8.72 23.22 -6.52
C ILE A 336 7.90 23.54 -5.28
N ILE A 337 6.60 23.75 -5.45
CA ILE A 337 5.70 24.26 -4.41
C ILE A 337 4.46 23.37 -4.27
N GLY A 338 3.78 23.46 -3.13
CA GLY A 338 2.44 22.94 -2.96
C GLY A 338 1.39 23.90 -3.53
N HIS A 339 0.19 23.41 -3.80
CA HIS A 339 -0.91 24.27 -4.23
C HIS A 339 -1.24 25.37 -3.22
N SER A 340 -1.20 25.04 -1.92
CA SER A 340 -1.32 25.97 -0.79
C SER A 340 -0.30 27.11 -0.76
N GLU A 341 0.79 27.01 -1.52
CA GLU A 341 1.84 28.03 -1.64
C GLU A 341 1.73 28.81 -2.97
N ALA A 342 0.84 28.40 -3.87
CA ALA A 342 0.65 29.06 -5.16
C ALA A 342 -0.02 30.45 -4.99
N PRO A 343 0.35 31.46 -5.79
CA PRO A 343 -0.26 32.78 -5.70
C PRO A 343 -1.78 32.77 -5.91
N GLY A 344 -2.51 33.35 -4.95
CA GLY A 344 -3.97 33.47 -5.02
C GLY A 344 -4.73 32.16 -4.81
N ASN A 345 -4.12 31.19 -4.14
CA ASN A 345 -4.79 29.93 -3.79
C ASN A 345 -5.81 30.10 -2.65
N ASP A 346 -6.78 29.20 -2.63
CA ASP A 346 -7.78 28.97 -1.59
C ASP A 346 -7.75 27.51 -1.10
N HIS A 347 -6.62 26.83 -1.32
CA HIS A 347 -6.44 25.39 -1.19
C HIS A 347 -5.43 25.05 -0.08
N THR A 348 -5.54 23.85 0.50
CA THR A 348 -4.68 23.40 1.61
C THR A 348 -3.74 22.26 1.23
N ASP A 349 -3.86 21.70 0.02
CA ASP A 349 -3.02 20.61 -0.45
C ASP A 349 -1.58 21.06 -0.80
N PRO A 350 -0.58 20.16 -0.71
CA PRO A 350 -0.66 18.73 -0.40
C PRO A 350 -0.88 18.40 1.09
N GLY A 351 -1.05 19.42 1.94
CA GLY A 351 -1.39 19.26 3.35
C GLY A 351 -0.20 18.99 4.26
N PRO A 352 -0.45 18.92 5.59
CA PRO A 352 0.61 18.83 6.60
C PRO A 352 1.34 17.49 6.61
N ASN A 353 0.75 16.45 6.03
CA ASN A 353 1.28 15.09 6.00
C ASN A 353 2.24 14.86 4.81
N TRP A 354 2.38 15.83 3.89
CA TRP A 354 3.34 15.74 2.80
C TRP A 354 4.76 16.06 3.30
N ASP A 355 5.65 15.08 3.23
CA ASP A 355 7.05 15.19 3.65
C ASP A 355 7.89 15.87 2.56
N TRP A 356 7.89 17.20 2.61
CA TRP A 356 8.71 18.04 1.72
C TRP A 356 10.20 17.74 1.82
N THR A 357 10.71 17.36 2.99
CA THR A 357 12.14 17.09 3.16
C THR A 357 12.53 15.87 2.34
N ARG A 358 11.79 14.77 2.51
CA ARG A 358 11.98 13.54 1.73
C ARG A 358 11.77 13.78 0.25
N TYR A 359 10.71 14.47 -0.13
CA TYR A 359 10.40 14.73 -1.53
C TYR A 359 11.53 15.49 -2.23
N MET A 360 12.04 16.56 -1.61
CA MET A 360 13.12 17.36 -2.18
C MET A 360 14.46 16.62 -2.25
N GLN A 361 14.74 15.72 -1.29
CA GLN A 361 15.91 14.83 -1.37
C GLN A 361 15.82 13.93 -2.62
N LEU A 362 14.68 13.27 -2.82
CA LEU A 362 14.44 12.42 -3.99
C LEU A 362 14.54 13.21 -5.31
N VAL A 363 14.00 14.43 -5.38
CA VAL A 363 14.10 15.30 -6.57
C VAL A 363 15.55 15.69 -6.86
N GLY A 364 16.36 15.90 -5.82
CA GLY A 364 17.78 16.22 -5.93
C GLY A 364 18.66 15.09 -6.48
N GLY A 365 18.09 13.91 -6.77
CA GLY A 365 18.83 12.76 -7.28
C GLY A 365 19.37 11.84 -6.19
N ASP A 366 18.96 12.02 -4.94
CA ASP A 366 19.10 10.98 -3.93
C ASP A 366 18.15 9.83 -4.33
N THR A 367 18.70 8.75 -4.91
CA THR A 367 17.90 7.59 -5.32
C THR A 367 17.39 6.77 -4.13
N GLY A 368 17.50 7.29 -2.90
CA GLY A 368 16.86 6.71 -1.74
C GLY A 368 17.44 5.33 -1.45
N GLY A 369 18.75 5.28 -1.20
CA GLY A 369 19.42 4.16 -0.53
C GLY A 369 18.89 3.86 0.88
N GLY A 370 17.76 4.46 1.27
CA GLY A 370 16.85 4.03 2.31
C GLY A 370 17.02 4.83 3.59
N THR A 371 16.33 5.96 3.70
CA THR A 371 16.01 6.46 5.03
C THR A 371 14.51 6.34 5.17
N THR A 372 14.04 5.34 5.89
CA THR A 372 12.70 5.37 6.49
C THR A 372 12.60 6.58 7.44
N PRO A 373 11.39 7.03 7.84
CA PRO A 373 11.24 8.18 8.74
C PRO A 373 12.07 8.11 10.03
N ASP A 374 12.50 6.91 10.43
CA ASP A 374 13.34 6.67 11.60
C ASP A 374 14.84 6.98 11.42
N GLY A 375 15.32 7.38 10.23
CA GLY A 375 16.74 7.70 10.03
C GLY A 375 17.67 6.50 9.84
N LEU A 376 17.18 5.26 10.00
CA LEU A 376 18.04 4.09 10.29
C LEU A 376 17.82 2.89 9.38
N SER A 377 16.73 2.80 8.60
CA SER A 377 16.43 1.61 7.79
C SER A 377 16.77 1.78 6.32
N PHE A 378 17.78 1.03 5.86
CA PHE A 378 18.34 1.07 4.51
C PHE A 378 18.07 -0.25 3.77
N ALA A 379 18.01 -0.22 2.43
CA ALA A 379 17.85 -1.45 1.63
C ALA A 379 19.05 -2.41 1.77
N ALA A 380 20.23 -1.83 1.98
CA ALA A 380 21.47 -2.51 2.31
C ALA A 380 22.31 -1.61 3.24
N TYR A 381 23.16 -2.22 4.06
CA TYR A 381 24.09 -1.51 4.94
C TYR A 381 25.50 -1.63 4.38
N GLU A 382 25.92 -0.61 3.64
CA GLU A 382 27.18 -0.57 2.94
C GLU A 382 28.33 -0.29 3.89
N VAL A 383 29.54 -0.69 3.50
CA VAL A 383 30.76 -0.44 4.29
C VAL A 383 31.00 1.07 4.43
N GLN A 384 31.03 1.56 5.67
CA GLN A 384 31.38 2.97 5.97
C GLN A 384 32.76 3.07 6.58
N ARG A 385 33.52 4.11 6.20
CA ARG A 385 34.89 4.36 6.68
C ARG A 385 35.23 5.84 6.54
N SER A 386 36.40 6.23 7.03
CA SER A 386 36.94 7.59 6.85
C SER A 386 36.77 8.08 5.41
N GLY A 387 36.14 9.26 5.25
CA GLY A 387 35.82 9.85 3.95
C GLY A 387 34.48 9.43 3.33
N SER A 388 33.77 8.43 3.88
CA SER A 388 32.37 8.17 3.53
C SER A 388 31.49 9.37 3.88
N THR A 389 30.42 9.58 3.11
CA THR A 389 29.42 10.62 3.37
C THR A 389 28.00 10.11 3.10
N GLY A 390 26.99 10.70 3.73
CA GLY A 390 25.57 10.48 3.44
C GLY A 390 24.76 9.89 4.60
N ALA A 391 23.54 9.45 4.29
CA ALA A 391 22.56 9.03 5.30
C ALA A 391 23.02 7.84 6.16
N GLN A 392 23.74 6.88 5.60
CA GLN A 392 24.29 5.76 6.38
C GLN A 392 25.37 6.22 7.37
N VAL A 393 26.19 7.21 7.01
CA VAL A 393 27.16 7.79 7.96
C VAL A 393 26.43 8.50 9.09
N LYS A 394 25.35 9.23 8.78
CA LYS A 394 24.51 9.87 9.78
C LYS A 394 23.89 8.84 10.74
N ALA A 395 23.42 7.71 10.22
CA ALA A 395 22.92 6.60 11.04
C ALA A 395 24.01 5.98 11.92
N VAL A 396 25.24 5.81 11.41
CA VAL A 396 26.40 5.38 12.23
C VAL A 396 26.63 6.34 13.39
N GLN A 397 26.70 7.64 13.11
CA GLN A 397 26.94 8.68 14.12
C GLN A 397 25.84 8.69 15.19
N GLN A 398 24.57 8.59 14.79
CA GLN A 398 23.43 8.50 15.71
C GLN A 398 23.53 7.26 16.62
N LEU A 399 23.71 6.07 16.05
CA LEU A 399 23.78 4.82 16.80
C LEU A 399 24.99 4.77 17.76
N LEU A 400 26.11 5.36 17.36
CA LEU A 400 27.30 5.50 18.22
C LEU A 400 27.04 6.43 19.40
N ASN A 401 26.48 7.62 19.13
CA ASN A 401 26.17 8.62 20.15
C ASN A 401 25.13 8.11 21.15
N GLU A 402 24.11 7.38 20.70
CA GLU A 402 23.13 6.70 21.56
C GLU A 402 23.78 5.68 22.51
N GLN A 403 24.90 5.09 22.10
CA GLN A 403 25.70 4.18 22.91
C GLN A 403 26.84 4.89 23.66
N GLY A 404 26.77 6.21 23.78
CA GLY A 404 27.72 7.04 24.52
C GLY A 404 29.08 7.16 23.87
N GLN A 405 29.22 6.74 22.61
CA GLN A 405 30.46 6.92 21.84
C GLN A 405 30.44 8.32 21.24
N ALA A 406 31.49 9.12 21.49
CA ALA A 406 31.55 10.53 21.07
C ALA A 406 31.85 10.66 19.56
N ALA A 407 30.88 10.35 18.70
CA ALA A 407 31.06 10.34 17.24
C ALA A 407 31.02 11.73 16.59
N GLY A 408 30.76 12.78 17.37
CA GLY A 408 30.53 14.14 16.90
C GLY A 408 29.07 14.39 16.52
N ASP A 409 28.81 15.50 15.83
CA ASP A 409 27.48 15.79 15.29
C ASP A 409 27.11 14.76 14.20
N ALA A 410 25.83 14.38 14.14
CA ALA A 410 25.32 13.48 13.11
C ALA A 410 25.11 14.22 11.77
N ASP A 411 26.21 14.71 11.20
CA ASP A 411 26.28 15.53 10.00
C ASP A 411 26.36 14.73 8.69
N GLY A 412 26.51 13.41 8.79
CA GLY A 412 26.65 12.52 7.65
C GLY A 412 28.04 12.54 7.01
N SER A 413 29.07 13.06 7.68
CA SER A 413 30.47 13.06 7.22
C SER A 413 31.34 12.20 8.13
N PHE A 414 31.94 11.15 7.57
CA PHE A 414 32.72 10.19 8.36
C PHE A 414 34.13 10.74 8.60
N GLY A 415 34.23 11.62 9.59
CA GLY A 415 35.48 12.27 9.98
C GLY A 415 36.23 11.56 11.12
N PRO A 416 37.35 12.14 11.60
CA PRO A 416 38.21 11.53 12.62
C PRO A 416 37.51 11.22 13.96
N ALA A 417 36.51 12.03 14.35
CA ALA A 417 35.71 11.78 15.55
C ALA A 417 34.86 10.51 15.40
N THR A 418 34.18 10.36 14.26
CA THR A 418 33.38 9.17 13.93
C THR A 418 34.27 7.92 13.83
N GLU A 419 35.43 8.02 13.19
CA GLU A 419 36.41 6.91 13.11
C GLU A 419 36.92 6.46 14.49
N SER A 420 37.23 7.41 15.36
CA SER A 420 37.63 7.14 16.74
C SER A 420 36.50 6.47 17.54
N ALA A 421 35.26 6.94 17.37
CA ALA A 421 34.08 6.38 18.02
C ALA A 421 33.76 4.96 17.53
N VAL A 422 33.92 4.68 16.22
CA VAL A 422 33.78 3.31 15.67
C VAL A 422 34.82 2.38 16.26
N THR A 423 36.09 2.81 16.30
CA THR A 423 37.19 2.01 16.86
C THR A 423 36.95 1.68 18.33
N ALA A 424 36.50 2.68 19.12
CA ALA A 424 36.15 2.49 20.53
C ALA A 424 34.97 1.54 20.72
N TYR A 425 33.92 1.69 19.89
CA TYR A 425 32.76 0.82 19.89
C TYR A 425 33.14 -0.64 19.60
N GLN A 426 33.93 -0.86 18.55
CA GLN A 426 34.40 -2.18 18.15
C GLN A 426 35.21 -2.85 19.26
N ALA A 427 36.16 -2.13 19.86
CA ALA A 427 36.96 -2.62 20.99
C ALA A 427 36.09 -3.00 22.20
N ALA A 428 35.09 -2.18 22.53
CA ALA A 428 34.17 -2.43 23.64
C ALA A 428 33.27 -3.66 23.42
N HIS A 429 33.01 -4.04 22.17
CA HIS A 429 32.12 -5.14 21.79
C HIS A 429 32.85 -6.39 21.28
N GLY A 430 34.19 -6.42 21.37
CA GLY A 430 35.00 -7.56 20.94
C GLY A 430 34.98 -7.80 19.42
N LEU A 431 34.77 -6.73 18.64
CA LEU A 431 34.93 -6.72 17.19
C LEU A 431 36.36 -6.33 16.80
N ASP A 432 36.73 -6.55 15.54
CA ASP A 432 37.98 -6.02 14.99
C ASP A 432 37.93 -4.48 15.04
N ALA A 433 38.81 -3.86 15.83
CA ALA A 433 38.85 -2.41 16.03
C ALA A 433 39.63 -1.71 14.91
N ASP A 434 39.12 -1.83 13.68
CA ASP A 434 39.73 -1.33 12.44
C ASP A 434 39.20 0.05 12.01
N GLY A 435 38.24 0.62 12.73
CA GLY A 435 37.62 1.91 12.40
C GLY A 435 36.66 1.85 11.21
N VAL A 436 36.36 0.66 10.69
CA VAL A 436 35.50 0.43 9.53
C VAL A 436 34.16 -0.17 9.94
N VAL A 437 33.06 0.46 9.54
CA VAL A 437 31.71 -0.06 9.77
C VAL A 437 31.35 -1.02 8.63
N GLY A 438 31.86 -2.25 8.74
CA GLY A 438 31.43 -3.38 7.90
C GLY A 438 30.20 -4.10 8.46
N ALA A 439 29.78 -5.18 7.80
CA ALA A 439 28.57 -5.95 8.16
C ALA A 439 28.51 -6.33 9.65
N ARG A 440 29.61 -6.80 10.24
CA ARG A 440 29.68 -7.17 11.67
C ARG A 440 29.40 -5.97 12.60
N THR A 441 30.04 -4.83 12.32
CA THR A 441 29.86 -3.58 13.07
C THR A 441 28.44 -3.05 12.91
N TRP A 442 27.90 -3.07 11.69
CA TRP A 442 26.51 -2.71 11.42
C TRP A 442 25.52 -3.57 12.20
N THR A 443 25.68 -4.89 12.18
CA THR A 443 24.82 -5.81 12.93
C THR A 443 24.84 -5.52 14.42
N ALA A 444 26.02 -5.26 15.00
CA ALA A 444 26.16 -4.93 16.41
C ALA A 444 25.48 -3.59 16.75
N LEU A 445 25.75 -2.53 15.99
CA LEU A 445 25.13 -1.22 16.18
C LEU A 445 23.60 -1.29 16.06
N LEU A 446 23.10 -1.92 14.99
CA LEU A 446 21.68 -2.00 14.70
C LEU A 446 20.92 -2.92 15.66
N SER A 447 21.57 -3.83 16.37
CA SER A 447 20.90 -4.74 17.33
C SER A 447 20.95 -4.25 18.78
N ALA A 448 21.57 -3.10 19.05
CA ALA A 448 21.74 -2.57 20.40
C ALA A 448 20.40 -2.24 21.10
N GLY A 449 20.37 -2.34 22.43
CA GLY A 449 19.21 -2.04 23.28
C GLY A 449 18.54 -3.28 23.92
N PRO A 450 17.25 -3.19 24.31
CA PRO A 450 16.54 -4.24 25.06
C PRO A 450 16.44 -5.56 24.30
N THR A 451 16.58 -6.72 24.96
CA THR A 451 16.53 -8.04 24.29
C THR A 451 15.18 -8.72 24.43
N THR A 452 14.11 -8.04 23.98
CA THR A 452 12.74 -8.56 24.01
C THR A 452 12.62 -9.84 23.18
N THR A 453 11.92 -10.85 23.68
CA THR A 453 11.65 -12.07 22.92
C THR A 453 10.68 -11.77 21.76
N LEU A 454 11.12 -11.98 20.52
CA LEU A 454 10.31 -11.76 19.32
C LEU A 454 10.00 -13.07 18.61
N ARG A 455 8.82 -13.16 18.00
CA ARG A 455 8.33 -14.29 17.21
C ARG A 455 7.31 -13.81 16.19
N GLU A 456 6.91 -14.67 15.27
CA GLU A 456 5.90 -14.38 14.26
C GLU A 456 4.63 -13.77 14.87
N GLY A 457 4.12 -12.71 14.24
CA GLY A 457 3.01 -11.88 14.72
C GLY A 457 3.41 -10.72 15.63
N ALA A 458 4.67 -10.64 16.09
CA ALA A 458 5.16 -9.45 16.79
C ALA A 458 5.27 -8.24 15.84
N SER A 459 5.15 -7.03 16.38
CA SER A 459 5.33 -5.80 15.62
C SER A 459 5.98 -4.68 16.45
N GLY A 460 6.39 -3.60 15.78
CA GLY A 460 6.94 -2.39 16.38
C GLY A 460 8.46 -2.27 16.29
N ASP A 461 9.04 -1.32 17.02
CA ASP A 461 10.43 -0.90 16.85
C ASP A 461 11.46 -2.00 17.14
N ALA A 462 11.15 -2.91 18.07
CA ALA A 462 12.00 -4.06 18.34
C ALA A 462 12.12 -4.99 17.12
N VAL A 463 11.05 -5.11 16.32
CA VAL A 463 11.02 -5.89 15.07
C VAL A 463 11.77 -5.16 13.97
N LYS A 464 11.58 -3.85 13.80
CA LYS A 464 12.38 -3.06 12.84
C LYS A 464 13.87 -3.21 13.12
N ARG A 465 14.26 -3.07 14.40
CA ARG A 465 15.64 -3.24 14.83
C ARG A 465 16.20 -4.62 14.49
N LEU A 466 15.43 -5.68 14.72
CA LEU A 466 15.79 -7.03 14.28
C LEU A 466 15.98 -7.10 12.76
N GLN A 467 15.02 -6.60 11.98
CA GLN A 467 15.05 -6.62 10.52
C GLN A 467 16.25 -5.86 9.94
N ARG A 468 16.61 -4.71 10.52
CA ARG A 468 17.82 -3.96 10.17
C ARG A 468 19.08 -4.80 10.43
N ALA A 469 19.20 -5.38 11.62
CA ALA A 469 20.36 -6.21 11.99
C ALA A 469 20.48 -7.46 11.11
N LEU A 470 19.35 -8.10 10.75
CA LEU A 470 19.34 -9.22 9.80
C LEU A 470 19.72 -8.78 8.40
N THR A 471 19.23 -7.63 7.93
CA THR A 471 19.61 -7.07 6.61
C THR A 471 21.11 -6.81 6.54
N ALA A 472 21.70 -6.20 7.58
CA ALA A 472 23.14 -5.97 7.67
C ALA A 472 23.95 -7.26 7.69
N THR A 473 23.48 -8.28 8.42
CA THR A 473 24.18 -9.55 8.57
C THR A 473 24.15 -10.42 7.32
N LEU A 474 22.97 -10.50 6.70
CA LEU A 474 22.71 -11.40 5.58
C LEU A 474 23.14 -10.79 4.23
N GLY A 475 23.36 -9.46 4.19
CA GLY A 475 23.66 -8.74 2.96
C GLY A 475 22.48 -8.68 1.99
N SER A 476 21.27 -9.00 2.46
CA SER A 476 20.02 -9.00 1.69
C SER A 476 18.88 -8.45 2.55
N SER A 477 18.05 -7.57 1.98
CA SER A 477 16.92 -6.97 2.69
C SER A 477 15.90 -8.02 3.11
N VAL A 478 15.48 -7.98 4.38
CA VAL A 478 14.40 -8.83 4.91
C VAL A 478 13.04 -8.12 4.96
N GLY A 479 12.95 -6.92 4.37
CA GLY A 479 11.81 -6.00 4.54
C GLY A 479 11.84 -5.38 5.95
N ILE A 480 11.95 -4.05 6.05
CA ILE A 480 12.02 -3.34 7.34
C ILE A 480 10.71 -2.58 7.55
N ASP A 481 9.65 -3.36 7.76
CA ASP A 481 8.28 -2.88 7.94
C ASP A 481 7.85 -2.86 9.42
N GLY A 482 8.65 -3.43 10.32
CA GLY A 482 8.31 -3.57 11.72
C GLY A 482 7.27 -4.65 12.00
N SER A 483 7.02 -5.54 11.04
CA SER A 483 6.11 -6.68 11.16
C SER A 483 6.89 -7.99 11.10
N PHE A 484 6.77 -8.81 12.14
CA PHE A 484 7.43 -10.11 12.19
C PHE A 484 6.55 -11.13 11.45
N GLY A 485 6.60 -11.10 10.12
CA GLY A 485 5.90 -12.05 9.25
C GLY A 485 6.74 -13.26 8.82
N PRO A 486 6.22 -14.10 7.90
CA PRO A 486 6.89 -15.32 7.43
C PRO A 486 8.28 -15.08 6.81
N ALA A 487 8.49 -13.94 6.15
CA ALA A 487 9.81 -13.56 5.61
C ALA A 487 10.83 -13.33 6.74
N THR A 488 10.44 -12.59 7.79
CA THR A 488 11.24 -12.39 9.00
C THR A 488 11.49 -13.71 9.72
N THR A 489 10.47 -14.58 9.85
CA THR A 489 10.63 -15.94 10.40
C THR A 489 11.69 -16.75 9.64
N THR A 490 11.62 -16.71 8.30
CA THR A 490 12.58 -17.41 7.43
C THR A 490 13.99 -16.87 7.62
N ALA A 491 14.15 -15.54 7.65
CA ALA A 491 15.43 -14.90 7.86
C ALA A 491 16.02 -15.20 9.25
N VAL A 492 15.20 -15.21 10.31
CA VAL A 492 15.63 -15.58 11.66
C VAL A 492 16.10 -17.02 11.72
N ARG A 493 15.35 -17.96 11.15
CA ARG A 493 15.76 -19.38 11.11
C ARG A 493 17.06 -19.55 10.33
N GLY A 494 17.19 -18.92 9.17
CA GLY A 494 18.41 -18.94 8.36
C GLY A 494 19.62 -18.40 9.12
N TYR A 495 19.46 -17.25 9.78
CA TYR A 495 20.48 -16.67 10.66
C TYR A 495 20.84 -17.64 11.80
N GLN A 496 19.87 -18.14 12.55
CA GLN A 496 20.09 -19.10 13.65
C GLN A 496 20.88 -20.33 13.18
N THR A 497 20.46 -20.95 12.07
CA THR A 497 21.19 -22.08 11.47
C THR A 497 22.62 -21.70 11.12
N SER A 498 22.85 -20.56 10.46
CA SER A 498 24.19 -20.12 10.06
C SER A 498 25.13 -19.85 11.25
N ARG A 499 24.58 -19.58 12.44
CA ARG A 499 25.32 -19.29 13.66
C ARG A 499 25.38 -20.45 14.65
N GLY A 500 24.84 -21.62 14.28
CA GLY A 500 24.80 -22.80 15.13
C GLY A 500 23.87 -22.66 16.33
N LEU A 501 22.84 -21.81 16.23
CA LEU A 501 21.79 -21.64 17.23
C LEU A 501 20.62 -22.58 16.92
N THR A 502 19.75 -22.80 17.91
CA THR A 502 18.46 -23.48 17.68
C THR A 502 17.63 -22.69 16.68
N ALA A 503 17.34 -23.28 15.51
CA ALA A 503 16.63 -22.63 14.41
C ALA A 503 15.10 -22.68 14.58
N ASP A 504 14.61 -22.18 15.71
CA ASP A 504 13.19 -22.19 16.09
C ASP A 504 12.37 -21.02 15.54
N GLY A 505 13.02 -20.01 14.95
CA GLY A 505 12.36 -18.80 14.45
C GLY A 505 11.98 -17.80 15.55
N VAL A 506 12.43 -18.01 16.79
CA VAL A 506 12.18 -17.15 17.94
C VAL A 506 13.46 -16.41 18.31
N VAL A 507 13.39 -15.08 18.32
CA VAL A 507 14.53 -14.24 18.71
C VAL A 507 14.55 -14.08 20.23
N GLY A 508 15.17 -15.06 20.89
CA GLY A 508 15.44 -15.03 22.33
C GLY A 508 16.83 -14.47 22.70
N PRO A 509 17.23 -14.56 23.98
CA PRO A 509 18.49 -14.01 24.49
C PRO A 509 19.74 -14.44 23.70
N ASP A 510 19.83 -15.70 23.29
CA ASP A 510 20.99 -16.22 22.55
C ASP A 510 21.09 -15.63 21.13
N THR A 511 19.94 -15.42 20.47
CA THR A 511 19.90 -14.81 19.13
C THR A 511 20.29 -13.34 19.20
N TRP A 512 19.78 -12.60 20.19
CA TRP A 512 20.20 -11.22 20.45
C TRP A 512 21.66 -11.10 20.85
N ALA A 513 22.19 -12.03 21.66
CA ALA A 513 23.59 -12.06 22.03
C ALA A 513 24.50 -12.25 20.81
N ALA A 514 24.11 -13.15 19.89
CA ALA A 514 24.85 -13.36 18.65
C ALA A 514 24.84 -12.09 17.76
N LEU A 515 23.67 -11.46 17.57
CA LEU A 515 23.57 -10.22 16.77
C LEU A 515 24.43 -9.09 17.36
N ARG A 516 24.40 -8.89 18.68
CA ARG A 516 25.20 -7.84 19.34
C ARG A 516 26.71 -8.08 19.30
N ALA A 517 27.13 -9.34 19.16
CA ALA A 517 28.53 -9.70 18.92
C ALA A 517 28.92 -9.59 17.43
N GLY A 518 28.04 -9.01 16.59
CA GLY A 518 28.25 -8.86 15.15
C GLY A 518 28.41 -10.20 14.42
N ARG A 519 27.83 -11.28 14.96
CA ARG A 519 28.17 -12.64 14.51
C ARG A 519 27.65 -12.98 13.15
#